data_AF-A0AA36J0U8-F1
#
_entry.id   AF-A0AA36J0U8-F1
#
_cell.length_a   1.000
_cell.length_b   1.000
_cell.length_c   1.000
_cell.angle_alpha   90.00
_cell.angle_beta   90.00
_cell.angle_gamma   90.00
#
_symmetry.space_group_name_H-M   'P 1'
#
loop_
_entity.id
_entity.type
_entity.pdbx_description
1 polymer ?
#
loop_
_entity_poly.entity_id
_entity_poly.type
_entity_poly.pdbx_seq_one_letter_code
_entity_poly.pdbx_strand_id
1 'polypeptide(L)'
;MNDKKLRYTDAISAVRSAKEMGIVPGGGSVLMYLGAEKFMESVTKDLRTEDEKKGAELVFKSLQAPIRQIARNAGEDPSEVVFSVRGKDFGFGYNAATKVYEDLLKAGVVDPAKVVINSVVNAASIAGMVLTTDAIVTDLPTTKPPTPAGGGMSGMGGMGGMGGMGGMGGMY
;
A
#
# COMPACT_ATOMS: atom_id res chain seq x y z
N MET A 1 4.12 -9.51 -22.62
CA MET A 1 4.14 -10.85 -22.00
C MET A 1 3.97 -10.85 -20.48
N ASN A 2 4.20 -9.73 -19.76
CA ASN A 2 4.14 -9.68 -18.29
C ASN A 2 2.73 -9.65 -17.68
N ASP A 3 1.78 -8.93 -18.26
CA ASP A 3 0.48 -8.67 -17.62
C ASP A 3 -0.36 -9.94 -17.37
N LYS A 4 -0.47 -10.84 -18.36
CA LYS A 4 -1.19 -12.12 -18.20
C LYS A 4 -0.60 -13.00 -17.10
N LYS A 5 0.73 -13.01 -16.95
CA LYS A 5 1.43 -13.79 -15.92
C LYS A 5 1.16 -13.20 -14.54
N LEU A 6 1.22 -11.87 -14.40
CA LEU A 6 0.91 -11.16 -13.15
C LEU A 6 -0.55 -11.40 -12.72
N ARG A 7 -1.51 -11.27 -13.64
CA ARG A 7 -2.93 -11.55 -13.35
C ARG A 7 -3.16 -12.98 -12.89
N TYR A 8 -2.44 -13.94 -13.48
CA TYR A 8 -2.52 -15.34 -13.09
C TYR A 8 -1.94 -15.59 -11.68
N THR A 9 -0.77 -15.01 -11.38
CA THR A 9 -0.16 -15.13 -10.05
C THR A 9 -0.98 -14.45 -8.96
N ASP A 10 -1.60 -13.31 -9.27
CA ASP A 10 -2.47 -12.59 -8.35
C ASP A 10 -3.74 -13.39 -8.06
N ALA A 11 -4.38 -13.94 -9.08
CA ALA A 11 -5.57 -14.78 -8.92
C ALA A 11 -5.29 -16.01 -8.04
N ILE A 12 -4.17 -16.70 -8.26
CA ILE A 12 -3.77 -17.84 -7.41
C ILE A 12 -3.57 -17.40 -5.96
N SER A 13 -2.88 -16.29 -5.74
CA SER A 13 -2.56 -15.79 -4.40
C SER A 13 -3.81 -15.34 -3.66
N ALA A 14 -4.76 -14.71 -4.36
CA ALA A 14 -6.06 -14.31 -3.83
C ALA A 14 -6.89 -15.53 -3.40
N VAL A 15 -7.00 -16.56 -4.24
CA VAL A 15 -7.75 -17.79 -3.92
C VAL A 15 -7.12 -18.54 -2.74
N ARG A 16 -5.79 -18.63 -2.69
CA ARG A 16 -5.09 -19.23 -1.53
C ARG A 16 -5.40 -18.48 -0.24
N SER A 17 -5.30 -17.15 -0.27
CA SER A 17 -5.60 -16.29 0.89
C SER A 17 -7.06 -16.40 1.33
N ALA A 18 -7.99 -16.45 0.37
CA ALA A 18 -9.41 -16.63 0.61
C ALA A 18 -9.73 -18.01 1.21
N LYS A 19 -9.02 -19.06 0.80
CA LYS A 19 -9.18 -20.41 1.37
C LYS A 19 -8.74 -20.47 2.84
N GLU A 20 -7.71 -19.74 3.22
CA GLU A 20 -7.15 -19.78 4.58
C GLU A 20 -8.01 -19.03 5.61
N MET A 21 -8.49 -17.83 5.27
CA MET A 21 -9.18 -16.95 6.23
C MET A 21 -10.58 -16.50 5.77
N GLY A 22 -11.07 -16.99 4.63
CA GLY A 22 -12.35 -16.58 4.06
C GLY A 22 -12.29 -15.26 3.27
N ILE A 23 -13.47 -14.79 2.91
CA ILE A 23 -13.69 -13.56 2.14
C ILE A 23 -14.57 -12.58 2.92
N VAL A 24 -14.45 -11.31 2.59
CA VAL A 24 -15.23 -10.21 3.18
C VAL A 24 -15.76 -9.29 2.08
N PRO A 25 -16.78 -8.46 2.37
CA PRO A 25 -17.27 -7.46 1.44
C PRO A 25 -16.14 -6.49 1.06
N GLY A 26 -15.85 -6.39 -0.24
CA GLY A 26 -14.76 -5.56 -0.73
C GLY A 26 -15.12 -4.08 -0.77
N GLY A 27 -14.45 -3.32 -1.66
CA GLY A 27 -14.81 -1.91 -1.92
C GLY A 27 -14.61 -0.99 -0.70
N GLY A 28 -13.83 -1.40 0.29
CA GLY A 28 -13.69 -0.71 1.58
C GLY A 28 -14.93 -0.80 2.49
N SER A 29 -15.98 -1.54 2.12
CA SER A 29 -17.19 -1.72 2.92
C SER A 29 -16.89 -2.42 4.25
N VAL A 30 -16.08 -3.48 4.26
CA VAL A 30 -15.70 -4.17 5.50
C VAL A 30 -15.00 -3.25 6.51
N LEU A 31 -14.12 -2.37 6.04
CA LEU A 31 -13.44 -1.41 6.91
C LEU A 31 -14.40 -0.33 7.43
N MET A 32 -15.36 0.08 6.60
CA MET A 32 -16.43 0.99 7.03
C MET A 32 -17.33 0.35 8.10
N TYR A 33 -17.67 -0.93 7.94
CA TYR A 33 -18.45 -1.70 8.92
C TYR A 33 -17.69 -1.84 10.25
N LEU A 34 -16.39 -2.19 10.19
CA LEU A 34 -15.52 -2.28 11.37
C LEU A 34 -15.25 -0.91 12.00
N GLY A 35 -15.39 0.17 11.24
CA GLY A 35 -15.32 1.55 11.74
C GLY A 35 -16.48 1.98 12.63
N ALA A 36 -17.47 1.11 12.87
CA ALA A 36 -18.61 1.43 13.72
C ALA A 36 -18.22 1.58 15.20
N GLU A 37 -18.94 2.45 15.90
CA GLU A 37 -18.68 2.84 17.29
C GLU A 37 -18.58 1.64 18.23
N LYS A 38 -19.46 0.64 18.09
CA LYS A 38 -19.41 -0.60 18.89
C LYS A 38 -18.05 -1.32 18.87
N PHE A 39 -17.36 -1.31 17.73
CA PHE A 39 -16.04 -1.95 17.61
C PHE A 39 -14.96 -1.07 18.22
N MET A 40 -15.05 0.25 18.02
CA MET A 40 -14.17 1.22 18.66
C MET A 40 -14.26 1.12 20.19
N GLU A 41 -15.46 1.16 20.76
CA GLU A 41 -15.71 0.98 22.20
C GLU A 41 -15.14 -0.33 22.73
N SER A 42 -15.30 -1.41 21.98
CA SER A 42 -14.78 -2.72 22.36
C SER A 42 -13.25 -2.78 22.43
N VAL A 43 -12.55 -1.91 21.69
CA VAL A 43 -11.09 -1.78 21.75
C VAL A 43 -10.68 -0.77 22.82
N THR A 44 -11.35 0.38 22.90
CA THR A 44 -10.96 1.48 23.80
C THR A 44 -11.20 1.16 25.28
N LYS A 45 -12.11 0.23 25.60
CA LYS A 45 -12.36 -0.22 26.99
C LYS A 45 -11.12 -0.83 27.67
N ASP A 46 -10.21 -1.41 26.89
CA ASP A 46 -9.02 -2.12 27.40
C ASP A 46 -7.79 -1.18 27.46
N LEU A 47 -7.92 0.08 27.00
CA LEU A 47 -6.87 1.09 26.99
C LEU A 47 -6.86 1.89 28.29
N ARG A 48 -5.65 2.23 28.77
CA ARG A 48 -5.45 2.76 30.11
C ARG A 48 -5.39 4.28 30.14
N THR A 49 -4.85 4.88 29.08
CA THR A 49 -4.61 6.32 29.01
C THR A 49 -5.52 7.00 27.99
N GLU A 50 -5.77 8.29 28.19
CA GLU A 50 -6.56 9.08 27.24
C GLU A 50 -5.84 9.25 25.89
N ASP A 51 -4.51 9.22 25.86
CA ASP A 51 -3.73 9.30 24.63
C ASP A 51 -3.83 8.00 23.81
N GLU A 52 -3.82 6.84 24.46
CA GLU A 52 -4.09 5.55 23.79
C GLU A 52 -5.50 5.53 23.18
N LYS A 53 -6.51 6.01 23.92
CA LYS A 53 -7.90 6.09 23.43
C LYS A 53 -8.02 6.99 22.21
N LYS A 54 -7.46 8.20 22.26
CA LYS A 54 -7.41 9.11 21.11
C LYS A 54 -6.68 8.49 19.92
N GLY A 55 -5.58 7.77 20.16
CA GLY A 55 -4.86 7.02 19.14
C GLY A 55 -5.75 5.99 18.45
N ALA A 56 -6.50 5.20 19.22
CA ALA A 56 -7.46 4.24 18.68
C ALA A 56 -8.57 4.94 17.88
N GLU A 57 -9.17 6.02 18.39
CA GLU A 57 -10.18 6.81 17.67
C GLU A 57 -9.68 7.30 16.30
N LEU A 58 -8.42 7.74 16.22
CA LEU A 58 -7.79 8.14 14.95
C LEU A 58 -7.65 6.97 13.97
N VAL A 59 -7.25 5.79 14.46
CA VAL A 59 -7.18 4.57 13.64
C VAL A 59 -8.56 4.20 13.11
N PHE A 60 -9.59 4.16 13.96
CA PHE A 60 -10.96 3.87 13.54
C PHE A 60 -11.48 4.89 12.52
N LYS A 61 -11.21 6.18 12.73
CA LYS A 61 -11.54 7.24 11.78
C LYS A 61 -10.82 7.07 10.44
N SER A 62 -9.62 6.51 10.42
CA SER A 62 -8.86 6.26 9.18
C SER A 62 -9.44 5.13 8.32
N LEU A 63 -10.23 4.21 8.91
CA LEU A 63 -10.80 3.05 8.20
C LEU A 63 -11.78 3.43 7.09
N GLN A 64 -12.34 4.64 7.11
CA GLN A 64 -13.18 5.15 6.01
C GLN A 64 -12.36 5.68 4.82
N ALA A 65 -11.03 5.82 4.93
CA ALA A 65 -10.21 6.39 3.86
C ALA A 65 -10.24 5.57 2.55
N PRO A 66 -10.22 4.22 2.58
CA PRO A 66 -10.27 3.42 1.37
C PRO A 66 -11.56 3.60 0.57
N ILE A 67 -12.73 3.52 1.21
CA ILE A 67 -14.02 3.71 0.51
C ILE A 67 -14.14 5.14 -0.06
N ARG A 68 -13.60 6.15 0.64
CA ARG A 68 -13.56 7.52 0.13
C ARG A 68 -12.67 7.65 -1.11
N GLN A 69 -11.52 6.97 -1.12
CA GLN A 69 -10.64 6.98 -2.28
C GLN A 69 -11.28 6.27 -3.48
N ILE A 70 -11.97 5.16 -3.25
CA ILE A 70 -12.71 4.43 -4.28
C ILE A 70 -13.82 5.30 -4.87
N ALA A 71 -14.60 5.99 -4.03
CA ALA A 71 -15.63 6.93 -4.47
C ALA A 71 -15.06 8.05 -5.36
N ARG A 72 -13.95 8.69 -4.94
CA ARG A 72 -13.26 9.70 -5.76
C ARG A 72 -12.85 9.16 -7.12
N ASN A 73 -12.27 7.97 -7.15
CA ASN A 73 -11.82 7.33 -8.39
C ASN A 73 -13.00 6.97 -9.32
N ALA A 74 -14.20 6.76 -8.76
CA ALA A 74 -15.44 6.53 -9.50
C ALA A 74 -16.14 7.82 -9.96
N GLY A 75 -15.64 9.00 -9.56
CA GLY A 75 -16.22 10.30 -9.88
C GLY A 75 -17.41 10.70 -9.00
N GLU A 76 -17.60 10.05 -7.84
CA GLU A 76 -18.67 10.37 -6.88
C GLU A 76 -18.18 11.25 -5.73
N ASP A 77 -19.11 11.90 -5.00
CA ASP A 77 -18.79 12.57 -3.74
C ASP A 77 -18.49 11.52 -2.64
N PRO A 78 -17.27 11.48 -2.08
CA PRO A 78 -16.92 10.54 -1.02
C PRO A 78 -17.76 10.67 0.25
N SER A 79 -18.26 11.87 0.53
CA SER A 79 -19.05 12.16 1.72
C SER A 79 -20.44 11.51 1.63
N GLU A 80 -21.05 11.57 0.45
CA GLU A 80 -22.33 10.92 0.17
C GLU A 80 -22.21 9.39 0.24
N VAL A 81 -21.16 8.82 -0.35
CA VAL A 81 -20.90 7.39 -0.31
C VAL A 81 -20.68 6.89 1.12
N VAL A 82 -19.85 7.60 1.90
CA VAL A 82 -19.61 7.25 3.32
C VAL A 82 -20.89 7.35 4.12
N PHE A 83 -21.68 8.42 3.95
CA PHE A 83 -22.92 8.61 4.66
C PHE A 83 -23.92 7.48 4.37
N SER A 84 -24.03 7.08 3.10
CA SER A 84 -24.97 6.04 2.66
C SER A 84 -24.62 4.64 3.18
N VAL A 85 -23.32 4.34 3.33
CA VAL A 85 -22.83 3.03 3.80
C VAL A 85 -22.65 2.97 5.33
N ARG A 86 -22.50 4.11 6.00
CA ARG A 86 -22.29 4.17 7.46
C ARG A 86 -23.45 3.51 8.22
N GLY A 87 -23.11 2.66 9.19
CA GLY A 87 -24.08 2.03 10.08
C GLY A 87 -24.96 0.97 9.41
N LYS A 88 -24.64 0.57 8.18
CA LYS A 88 -25.34 -0.49 7.46
C LYS A 88 -24.81 -1.88 7.84
N ASP A 89 -25.56 -2.90 7.48
CA ASP A 89 -25.24 -4.29 7.77
C ASP A 89 -23.99 -4.77 7.04
N PHE A 90 -23.38 -5.83 7.58
CA PHE A 90 -22.25 -6.49 6.95
C PHE A 90 -22.64 -6.98 5.55
N GLY A 91 -21.87 -6.59 4.53
CA GLY A 91 -22.18 -6.89 3.12
C GLY A 91 -22.67 -5.68 2.34
N PHE A 92 -23.34 -4.72 2.97
CA PHE A 92 -23.84 -3.54 2.27
C PHE A 92 -22.70 -2.58 1.93
N GLY A 93 -22.65 -2.11 0.69
CA GLY A 93 -21.62 -1.17 0.26
C GLY A 93 -21.93 -0.51 -1.08
N TYR A 94 -21.02 0.36 -1.51
CA TYR A 94 -21.09 1.02 -2.80
C TYR A 94 -20.26 0.24 -3.84
N ASN A 95 -20.93 -0.28 -4.86
CA ASN A 95 -20.27 -0.93 -5.98
C ASN A 95 -19.82 0.12 -6.99
N ALA A 96 -18.53 0.45 -6.98
CA ALA A 96 -17.96 1.47 -7.87
C ALA A 96 -17.97 1.07 -9.36
N ALA A 97 -18.09 -0.22 -9.69
CA ALA A 97 -18.14 -0.67 -11.08
C ALA A 97 -19.52 -0.41 -11.72
N THR A 98 -20.59 -0.51 -10.94
CA THR A 98 -21.97 -0.33 -11.40
C THR A 98 -22.63 0.96 -10.87
N LYS A 99 -21.97 1.64 -9.94
CA LYS A 99 -22.43 2.85 -9.27
C LYS A 99 -23.72 2.69 -8.46
N VAL A 100 -23.96 1.52 -7.89
CA VAL A 100 -25.15 1.24 -7.06
C VAL A 100 -24.77 0.82 -5.64
N TYR A 101 -25.70 1.02 -4.70
CA TYR A 101 -25.57 0.52 -3.34
C TYR A 101 -26.28 -0.83 -3.21
N GLU A 102 -25.53 -1.86 -2.87
CA GLU A 102 -26.02 -3.24 -2.86
C GLU A 102 -25.23 -4.11 -1.88
N ASP A 103 -25.63 -5.38 -1.77
CA ASP A 103 -24.87 -6.40 -1.06
C ASP A 103 -23.67 -6.83 -1.93
N LEU A 104 -22.48 -6.38 -1.54
CA LEU A 104 -21.25 -6.59 -2.29
C LEU A 104 -20.82 -8.07 -2.32
N LEU A 105 -21.19 -8.86 -1.31
CA LEU A 105 -20.94 -10.31 -1.34
C LEU A 105 -21.79 -10.96 -2.43
N LYS A 106 -23.07 -10.60 -2.53
CA LYS A 106 -23.96 -11.08 -3.60
C LYS A 106 -23.55 -10.57 -4.98
N ALA A 107 -23.05 -9.33 -5.07
CA ALA A 107 -22.55 -8.74 -6.30
C ALA A 107 -21.18 -9.30 -6.74
N GLY A 108 -20.52 -10.12 -5.91
CA GLY A 108 -19.22 -10.71 -6.18
C GLY A 108 -18.03 -9.76 -6.00
N VAL A 109 -18.25 -8.60 -5.38
CA VAL A 109 -17.20 -7.64 -5.01
C VAL A 109 -16.65 -8.03 -3.64
N VAL A 110 -15.66 -8.91 -3.65
CA VAL A 110 -15.13 -9.56 -2.45
C VAL A 110 -13.61 -9.40 -2.35
N ASP A 111 -13.13 -9.23 -1.12
CA ASP A 111 -11.70 -9.22 -0.80
C ASP A 111 -11.35 -10.43 0.09
N PRO A 112 -10.19 -11.09 -0.09
CA PRO A 112 -9.73 -12.07 0.88
C PRO A 112 -9.49 -11.42 2.24
N ALA A 113 -10.03 -12.00 3.32
CA ALA A 113 -9.93 -11.41 4.66
C ALA A 113 -8.47 -11.16 5.09
N LYS A 114 -7.59 -12.12 4.77
CA LYS A 114 -6.14 -12.04 5.02
C LYS A 114 -5.50 -10.79 4.39
N VAL A 115 -5.93 -10.39 3.20
CA VAL A 115 -5.39 -9.21 2.50
C VAL A 115 -5.79 -7.94 3.24
N VAL A 116 -7.05 -7.83 3.65
CA VAL A 116 -7.55 -6.67 4.41
C VAL A 116 -6.83 -6.54 5.75
N ILE A 117 -6.70 -7.65 6.50
CA ILE A 117 -5.99 -7.68 7.78
C ILE A 117 -4.53 -7.24 7.61
N ASN A 118 -3.81 -7.88 6.69
CA ASN A 118 -2.41 -7.54 6.45
C ASN A 118 -2.23 -6.10 5.99
N SER A 119 -3.16 -5.56 5.19
CA SER A 119 -3.11 -4.17 4.74
C SER A 119 -3.19 -3.20 5.91
N VAL A 120 -4.12 -3.41 6.84
CA VAL A 120 -4.28 -2.56 8.03
C VAL A 120 -3.08 -2.72 8.97
N VAL A 121 -2.63 -3.95 9.25
CA VAL A 121 -1.50 -4.21 10.13
C VAL A 121 -0.21 -3.60 9.59
N ASN A 122 0.07 -3.75 8.30
CA ASN A 122 1.26 -3.17 7.67
C ASN A 122 1.20 -1.64 7.66
N ALA A 123 0.02 -1.07 7.36
CA ALA A 123 -0.18 0.39 7.41
C ALA A 123 0.05 0.95 8.83
N ALA A 124 -0.50 0.29 9.85
CA ALA A 124 -0.30 0.67 11.24
C ALA A 124 1.17 0.55 11.66
N SER A 125 1.87 -0.49 11.21
CA SER A 125 3.30 -0.69 11.49
C SER A 125 4.15 0.45 10.90
N ILE A 126 3.91 0.82 9.64
CA ILE A 126 4.62 1.95 9.00
C ILE A 126 4.26 3.27 9.70
N ALA A 127 2.98 3.50 10.01
CA ALA A 127 2.55 4.71 10.70
C ALA A 127 3.23 4.85 12.07
N GLY A 128 3.29 3.77 12.85
CA GLY A 128 3.98 3.74 14.14
C GLY A 128 5.47 4.03 14.01
N MET A 129 6.13 3.42 13.02
CA MET A 129 7.55 3.69 12.72
C MET A 129 7.78 5.17 12.38
N VAL A 130 6.96 5.75 11.52
CA VAL A 130 7.09 7.16 11.12
C VAL A 130 6.83 8.11 12.30
N LEU A 131 5.78 7.86 13.09
CA LEU A 131 5.41 8.72 14.23
C LEU A 131 6.45 8.71 15.35
N THR A 132 7.24 7.64 15.46
CA THR A 132 8.29 7.50 16.49
C THR A 132 9.69 7.84 15.98
N THR A 133 9.82 8.24 14.71
CA THR A 133 11.10 8.64 14.12
C THR A 133 11.33 10.13 14.35
N ASP A 134 12.28 10.47 15.22
CA ASP A 134 12.61 11.88 15.51
C ASP A 134 13.45 12.56 14.42
N ALA A 135 14.35 11.82 13.76
CA ALA A 135 15.26 12.37 12.76
C ALA A 135 15.61 11.37 11.66
N ILE A 136 15.81 11.89 10.44
CA ILE A 136 16.31 11.14 9.29
C ILE A 136 17.59 11.82 8.81
N VAL A 137 18.69 11.07 8.80
CA VAL A 137 19.98 11.52 8.25
C VAL A 137 20.12 10.97 6.84
N THR A 138 20.46 11.83 5.89
CA THR A 138 20.62 11.46 4.48
C THR A 138 21.96 11.97 3.96
N ASP A 139 22.53 11.25 2.99
CA ASP A 139 23.71 11.72 2.27
C ASP A 139 23.38 12.99 1.48
N LEU A 140 24.37 13.86 1.33
CA LEU A 140 24.24 15.03 0.46
C LEU A 140 24.02 14.58 -0.99
N PRO A 141 23.22 15.32 -1.79
CA PRO A 141 23.08 15.03 -3.21
C PRO A 141 24.46 14.97 -3.88
N THR A 142 24.83 13.80 -4.37
CA THR A 142 26.08 13.67 -5.13
C THR A 142 25.82 14.16 -6.55
N THR A 143 26.55 15.19 -6.97
CA THR A 143 26.74 15.43 -8.39
C THR A 143 27.59 14.27 -8.90
N LYS A 144 26.93 13.24 -9.45
CA LYS A 144 27.69 12.26 -10.25
C LYS A 144 28.40 13.08 -11.32
N PRO A 145 29.75 13.05 -11.41
CA PRO A 145 30.43 13.68 -12.52
C PRO A 145 29.81 13.12 -13.80
N PRO A 146 29.59 13.94 -14.84
CA PRO A 146 29.10 13.42 -16.11
C PRO A 146 30.00 12.25 -16.48
N THR A 147 29.44 11.04 -16.49
CA THR A 147 30.09 9.92 -17.15
C THR A 147 30.47 10.45 -18.52
N PRO A 148 31.76 10.44 -18.90
CA PRO A 148 32.18 10.98 -20.19
C PRO A 148 31.25 10.38 -21.23
N ALA A 149 30.48 11.24 -21.89
CA ALA A 149 29.67 10.81 -23.01
C ALA A 149 30.62 10.03 -23.92
N GLY A 150 30.31 8.75 -24.14
CA GLY A 150 31.11 7.90 -25.02
C GLY A 150 31.37 8.69 -26.29
N GLY A 151 32.64 9.07 -26.48
CA GLY A 151 33.10 9.80 -27.64
C GLY A 151 32.97 8.88 -28.84
N GLY A 152 31.81 8.92 -29.48
CA GLY A 152 31.64 8.41 -30.82
C GLY A 152 32.49 9.24 -31.77
N MET A 153 33.46 8.57 -32.39
CA MET A 153 33.96 8.81 -33.74
C MET A 153 34.82 10.07 -33.99
N SER A 154 36.13 9.92 -33.90
CA SER A 154 37.11 10.36 -34.91
C SER A 154 38.39 9.56 -34.62
N GLY A 155 38.88 8.71 -35.51
CA GLY A 155 39.36 9.08 -36.83
C GLY A 155 40.88 9.14 -36.77
N MET A 156 41.52 8.10 -37.33
CA MET A 156 42.86 8.15 -37.92
C MET A 156 44.09 8.24 -36.98
N GLY A 157 44.89 7.17 -37.03
CA GLY A 157 46.35 7.27 -37.19
C GLY A 157 47.18 7.47 -35.93
N GLY A 158 48.03 6.48 -35.61
CA GLY A 158 49.04 6.69 -34.56
C GLY A 158 49.72 5.42 -34.09
N MET A 159 50.45 4.80 -34.99
CA MET A 159 51.43 3.73 -34.75
C MET A 159 52.44 4.09 -33.65
N GLY A 160 52.77 3.13 -32.78
CA GLY A 160 54.15 2.94 -32.31
C GLY A 160 54.43 3.05 -30.80
N GLY A 161 55.18 2.07 -30.28
CA GLY A 161 55.97 2.14 -29.04
C GLY A 161 55.33 1.37 -27.87
N MET A 162 55.51 0.06 -27.72
CA MET A 162 56.74 -0.65 -27.30
C MET A 162 57.26 -0.26 -25.90
N GLY A 163 57.19 -1.23 -24.98
CA GLY A 163 58.03 -1.35 -23.78
C GLY A 163 57.63 -0.44 -22.61
N GLY A 164 57.54 -0.88 -21.37
CA GLY A 164 57.93 -2.14 -20.74
C GLY A 164 57.90 -1.94 -19.22
N MET A 165 58.13 -3.05 -18.51
CA MET A 165 58.49 -3.11 -17.08
C MET A 165 57.33 -2.79 -16.13
N GLY A 166 56.91 -3.67 -15.23
CA GLY A 166 57.70 -4.52 -14.36
C GLY A 166 57.11 -4.29 -12.97
N GLY A 167 56.60 -5.35 -12.35
CA GLY A 167 55.61 -5.25 -11.28
C GLY A 167 56.12 -4.74 -9.93
N MET A 168 55.17 -4.64 -9.00
CA MET A 168 55.39 -4.99 -7.60
C MET A 168 54.03 -5.25 -6.95
N GLY A 169 53.86 -6.49 -6.51
CA GLY A 169 52.86 -6.85 -5.51
C GLY A 169 53.35 -6.51 -4.09
N GLY A 170 52.41 -6.60 -3.16
CA GLY A 170 52.58 -6.43 -1.72
C GLY A 170 51.29 -5.83 -1.16
N MET A 171 50.47 -6.61 -0.44
CA MET A 171 50.45 -6.64 1.03
C MET A 171 50.35 -5.20 1.57
N TYR A 172 49.19 -4.76 2.08
CA TYR A 172 48.38 -5.35 3.15
C TYR A 172 46.87 -5.18 2.90
#